data_AF-A0A7C9AIR8-F1
#
_entry.id   AF-A0A7C9AIR8-F1
#
_cell.length_a   1.000
_cell.length_b   1.000
_cell.length_c   1.000
_cell.angle_alpha   90.00
_cell.angle_beta   90.00
_cell.angle_gamma   90.00
#
_symmetry.space_group_name_H-M   'P 1'
#
loop_
_entity.id
_entity.type
_entity.pdbx_description
1 polymer ?
#
loop_
_entity_poly.entity_id
_entity_poly.type
_entity_poly.pdbx_seq_one_letter_code
_entity_poly.pdbx_strand_id
1 'polypeptide(L)'
;VTFLPLENSNSAIAGKKGGEKMMKRVFSISCNFSRGFVSRNPNFRIDLIRSFSQRLGPLPQYKNLVEQGKLQHDLYQERVASELENLLQRLEQYEKDMEEYHARLSRWENAREDERRKLLMEEAEHKQQSDVWMRLKKKRTKLVENWNAW
;
A
#
# COMPACT_ATOMS: atom_id res chain seq x y z
N VAL A 1 -74.42 27.64 34.20
CA VAL A 1 -73.83 28.08 35.48
C VAL A 1 -72.32 28.08 35.31
N THR A 2 -71.73 29.28 35.38
CA THR A 2 -70.31 29.63 35.68
C THR A 2 -69.19 28.97 34.85
N PHE A 3 -68.55 29.71 33.94
CA PHE A 3 -67.35 30.57 34.13
C PHE A 3 -66.03 29.79 34.02
N LEU A 4 -65.25 30.12 32.96
CA LEU A 4 -63.79 29.93 32.80
C LEU A 4 -63.04 30.83 33.83
N PRO A 5 -61.70 31.10 33.83
CA PRO A 5 -60.61 30.77 32.86
C PRO A 5 -59.18 30.59 33.50
N LEU A 6 -58.15 30.73 32.64
CA LEU A 6 -56.71 31.03 32.84
C LEU A 6 -55.75 29.82 32.79
N GLU A 7 -54.62 29.81 32.08
CA GLU A 7 -53.90 30.76 31.20
C GLU A 7 -52.94 29.93 30.31
N ASN A 8 -52.80 30.20 29.00
CA ASN A 8 -51.75 31.04 28.38
C ASN A 8 -50.34 30.42 28.52
N SER A 9 -49.49 30.21 27.52
CA SER A 9 -49.28 30.85 26.22
C SER A 9 -48.08 30.16 25.50
N ASN A 10 -47.95 30.40 24.19
CA ASN A 10 -46.72 30.32 23.37
C ASN A 10 -46.27 28.90 22.94
N SER A 11 -45.80 28.63 21.73
CA SER A 11 -45.59 29.39 20.49
C SER A 11 -45.07 28.39 19.43
N ALA A 12 -44.99 28.85 18.18
CA ALA A 12 -44.15 28.33 17.11
C ALA A 12 -44.66 27.12 16.29
N ILE A 13 -45.39 27.49 15.24
CA ILE A 13 -45.37 26.85 13.93
C ILE A 13 -43.91 26.74 13.46
N ALA A 14 -43.45 25.54 13.10
CA ALA A 14 -42.27 25.36 12.27
C ALA A 14 -42.49 24.18 11.31
N GLY A 15 -42.71 24.52 10.04
CA GLY A 15 -42.82 23.56 8.95
C GLY A 15 -41.55 22.73 8.82
N LYS A 16 -41.71 21.40 8.76
CA LYS A 16 -40.65 20.49 8.31
C LYS A 16 -40.42 20.70 6.82
N LYS A 17 -39.54 21.65 6.50
CA LYS A 17 -38.87 21.72 5.19
C LYS A 17 -37.98 20.50 5.01
N GLY A 18 -37.99 20.01 3.79
CA GLY A 18 -37.30 18.81 3.33
C GLY A 18 -35.79 18.82 3.49
N GLY A 19 -35.25 17.65 3.20
CA GLY A 19 -33.84 17.37 3.17
C GLY A 19 -33.62 15.90 2.82
N GLU A 20 -34.13 15.46 1.67
CA GLU A 20 -33.53 14.32 0.97
C GLU A 20 -32.06 14.68 0.76
N LYS A 21 -31.19 14.11 1.60
CA LYS A 21 -29.74 14.18 1.43
C LYS A 21 -29.38 13.32 0.23
N MET A 22 -29.51 13.90 -0.95
CA MET A 22 -28.95 13.36 -2.19
C MET A 22 -27.43 13.37 -2.04
N MET A 23 -26.84 12.20 -1.77
CA MET A 23 -25.41 12.00 -1.91
C MET A 23 -25.04 12.12 -3.40
N LYS A 24 -24.74 13.33 -3.86
CA LYS A 24 -23.98 13.52 -5.10
C LYS A 24 -22.56 13.04 -4.82
N ARG A 25 -22.26 11.77 -5.14
CA ARG A 25 -20.88 11.29 -5.29
C ARG A 25 -20.27 12.00 -6.50
N VAL A 26 -19.67 13.17 -6.25
CA VAL A 26 -18.74 13.77 -7.19
C VAL A 26 -17.42 13.05 -6.97
N PHE A 27 -17.04 12.18 -7.90
CA PHE A 27 -15.69 11.64 -7.96
C PHE A 27 -14.75 12.77 -8.40
N SER A 28 -14.28 13.57 -7.43
CA SER A 28 -13.18 14.49 -7.66
C SER A 28 -11.89 13.69 -7.77
N ILE A 29 -11.47 13.37 -9.01
CA ILE A 29 -10.12 12.88 -9.28
C ILE A 29 -9.21 14.11 -9.30
N SER A 30 -8.65 14.48 -8.15
CA SER A 30 -7.53 15.43 -8.09
C SER A 30 -6.22 14.64 -8.10
N CYS A 31 -5.64 14.48 -9.30
CA CYS A 31 -4.28 13.97 -9.44
C CYS A 31 -3.28 15.10 -9.15
N ASN A 32 -2.95 15.30 -7.88
CA ASN A 32 -1.82 16.14 -7.50
C ASN A 32 -0.53 15.33 -7.70
N PHE A 33 0.15 15.59 -8.81
CA PHE A 33 1.48 15.06 -9.12
C PHE A 33 2.54 15.90 -8.40
N SER A 34 2.76 15.61 -7.12
CA SER A 34 3.85 16.22 -6.35
C SER A 34 5.02 15.24 -6.24
N ARG A 35 6.17 15.67 -6.76
CA ARG A 35 7.49 15.00 -6.72
C ARG A 35 7.85 14.44 -5.33
N GLY A 36 8.36 13.21 -5.29
CA GLY A 36 9.12 12.64 -4.16
C GLY A 36 8.50 11.35 -3.60
N PHE A 37 9.20 10.23 -3.78
CA PHE A 37 8.87 8.88 -3.26
C PHE A 37 7.42 8.42 -3.47
N VAL A 38 7.15 7.90 -4.67
CA VAL A 38 5.93 7.14 -4.93
C VAL A 38 6.02 5.83 -4.15
N SER A 39 5.43 5.79 -2.95
CA SER A 39 4.83 4.56 -2.45
C SER A 39 3.76 4.16 -3.48
N ARG A 40 4.17 3.34 -4.46
CA ARG A 40 3.27 2.72 -5.43
C ARG A 40 2.42 1.78 -4.61
N ASN A 41 1.25 2.24 -4.17
CA ASN A 41 0.31 1.40 -3.46
C ASN A 41 -0.21 0.32 -4.44
N PRO A 42 0.22 -0.96 -4.32
CA PRO A 42 -0.16 -2.02 -5.26
C PRO A 42 -1.59 -2.52 -5.03
N ASN A 43 -2.21 -2.10 -3.93
CA ASN A 43 -3.43 -2.71 -3.39
C ASN A 43 -4.66 -2.50 -4.28
N PHE A 44 -4.71 -1.44 -5.09
CA PHE A 44 -5.90 -1.14 -5.91
C PHE A 44 -6.14 -2.14 -7.05
N ARG A 45 -5.13 -2.92 -7.47
CA ARG A 45 -5.27 -3.89 -8.57
C ARG A 45 -5.58 -5.32 -8.07
N ILE A 46 -5.17 -5.63 -6.84
CA ILE A 46 -5.24 -6.97 -6.24
C ILE A 46 -6.68 -7.34 -5.87
N ASP A 47 -7.47 -6.39 -5.35
CA ASP A 47 -8.82 -6.70 -4.86
C ASP A 47 -9.79 -7.15 -5.97
N LEU A 48 -9.57 -6.72 -7.21
CA LEU A 48 -10.44 -7.11 -8.33
C LEU A 48 -10.18 -8.56 -8.78
N ILE A 49 -8.92 -8.98 -8.89
CA ILE A 49 -8.56 -10.34 -9.33
C ILE A 49 -8.94 -11.35 -8.23
N ARG A 50 -8.66 -11.01 -6.97
CA ARG A 50 -9.03 -11.83 -5.81
C ARG A 50 -10.53 -12.04 -5.65
N SER A 51 -11.35 -11.04 -6.01
CA SER A 51 -12.81 -11.17 -5.96
C SER A 51 -13.38 -12.07 -7.06
N PHE A 52 -12.69 -12.22 -8.20
CA PHE A 52 -13.01 -13.23 -9.21
C PHE A 52 -12.55 -14.63 -8.80
N SER A 53 -11.39 -14.76 -8.15
CA SER A 53 -10.88 -16.06 -7.65
C SER A 53 -11.74 -16.69 -6.55
N GLN A 54 -12.47 -15.88 -5.76
CA GLN A 54 -13.35 -16.39 -4.69
C GLN A 54 -14.70 -16.90 -5.19
N ARG A 55 -15.03 -16.66 -6.46
CA ARG A 55 -16.28 -17.12 -7.08
C ARG A 55 -15.99 -18.31 -7.98
N LEU A 56 -17.04 -19.06 -8.31
CA LEU A 56 -16.97 -20.05 -9.39
C LEU A 56 -16.48 -19.35 -10.65
N GLY A 57 -15.44 -19.90 -11.26
CA GLY A 57 -14.86 -19.36 -12.48
C GLY A 57 -15.88 -19.27 -13.62
N PRO A 58 -15.63 -18.43 -14.63
CA PRO A 58 -16.55 -18.21 -15.74
C PRO A 58 -17.00 -19.49 -16.44
N LEU A 59 -16.12 -20.48 -16.60
CA LEU A 59 -16.47 -21.74 -17.28
C LEU A 59 -17.40 -22.64 -16.43
N PRO A 60 -17.09 -22.95 -15.16
CA PRO A 60 -18.03 -23.62 -14.27
C PRO A 60 -19.38 -22.91 -14.15
N GLN A 61 -19.37 -21.58 -14.10
CA GLN A 61 -20.59 -20.79 -13.98
C GLN A 61 -21.44 -20.88 -15.25
N TYR A 62 -20.83 -20.85 -16.42
CA TYR A 62 -21.51 -21.09 -17.69
C TYR A 62 -22.17 -22.48 -17.73
N LYS A 63 -21.42 -23.55 -17.41
CA LYS A 63 -21.93 -24.92 -17.41
C LYS A 63 -23.12 -25.09 -16.46
N ASN A 64 -23.04 -24.54 -15.26
CA ASN A 64 -24.14 -24.55 -14.29
C ASN A 64 -25.42 -23.87 -14.82
N LEU A 65 -25.30 -22.78 -15.60
CA LEU A 65 -26.46 -22.10 -16.18
C LEU A 65 -27.11 -22.91 -17.30
N VAL A 66 -26.29 -23.63 -18.09
CA VAL A 66 -26.76 -24.55 -19.13
C VAL A 66 -27.46 -25.75 -18.51
N GLU A 67 -26.88 -26.37 -17.47
CA GLU A 67 -27.46 -27.50 -16.74
C GLU A 67 -28.79 -27.14 -16.06
N GLN A 68 -28.89 -25.93 -15.51
CA GLN A 68 -30.13 -25.41 -14.94
C GLN A 68 -31.20 -25.06 -15.98
N GLY A 69 -30.90 -25.16 -17.28
CA GLY A 69 -31.79 -24.78 -18.37
C GLY A 69 -32.05 -23.27 -18.48
N LYS A 70 -31.26 -22.44 -17.77
CA LYS A 70 -31.38 -20.97 -17.80
C LYS A 70 -30.72 -20.36 -19.04
N LEU A 71 -29.81 -21.10 -19.66
CA LEU A 71 -29.06 -20.69 -20.83
C LEU A 71 -29.02 -21.84 -21.84
N GLN A 72 -29.19 -21.53 -23.12
CA GLN A 72 -28.97 -22.54 -24.17
C GLN A 72 -27.48 -22.78 -24.38
N HIS A 73 -27.12 -24.02 -24.70
CA HIS A 73 -25.74 -24.35 -25.00
C HIS A 73 -25.29 -23.72 -26.32
N ASP A 74 -24.17 -23.01 -26.28
CA ASP A 74 -23.53 -22.33 -27.40
C ASP A 74 -22.01 -22.51 -27.32
N LEU A 75 -21.44 -23.09 -28.38
CA LEU A 75 -20.01 -23.39 -28.49
C LEU A 75 -19.15 -22.13 -28.40
N TYR A 76 -19.62 -20.99 -28.92
CA TYR A 76 -18.86 -19.74 -28.86
C TYR A 76 -18.80 -19.20 -27.43
N GLN A 77 -19.91 -19.25 -26.70
CA GLN A 77 -19.95 -18.84 -25.29
C GLN A 77 -19.11 -19.75 -24.41
N GLU A 78 -19.16 -21.07 -24.60
CA GLU A 78 -18.32 -22.00 -23.85
C GLU A 78 -16.83 -21.71 -24.10
N ARG A 79 -16.45 -21.49 -25.37
CA ARG A 79 -15.08 -21.14 -25.72
C ARG A 79 -14.63 -19.85 -25.05
N VAL A 80 -15.45 -18.79 -25.10
CA VAL A 80 -15.13 -17.52 -24.42
C VAL A 80 -14.97 -17.72 -22.91
N ALA A 81 -15.87 -18.49 -22.28
CA ALA A 81 -15.78 -18.77 -20.85
C ALA A 81 -14.48 -19.52 -20.49
N SER A 82 -14.06 -20.47 -21.33
CA SER A 82 -12.80 -21.21 -21.15
C SER A 82 -11.54 -20.33 -21.30
N GLU A 83 -11.53 -19.42 -22.28
CA GLU A 83 -10.40 -18.50 -22.49
C GLU A 83 -10.29 -17.48 -21.34
N LEU A 84 -11.44 -17.01 -20.83
CA LEU A 84 -11.48 -16.12 -19.66
C LEU A 84 -10.97 -16.82 -18.40
N GLU A 85 -11.31 -18.10 -18.20
CA GLU A 85 -10.78 -18.91 -17.09
C GLU A 85 -9.24 -18.97 -17.14
N ASN A 86 -8.69 -19.28 -18.32
CA ASN A 86 -7.23 -19.34 -18.53
C ASN A 86 -6.57 -17.97 -18.27
N LEU A 87 -7.18 -16.89 -18.76
CA LEU A 87 -6.68 -15.53 -18.52
C LEU A 87 -6.65 -15.20 -17.02
N LEU A 88 -7.70 -15.54 -16.28
CA LEU A 88 -7.77 -15.32 -14.83
C LEU A 88 -6.70 -16.12 -14.09
N GLN A 89 -6.49 -17.39 -14.47
CA GLN A 89 -5.43 -18.22 -13.89
C GLN A 89 -4.04 -17.61 -14.11
N ARG A 90 -3.77 -17.09 -15.31
CA ARG A 90 -2.50 -16.41 -15.60
C ARG A 90 -2.34 -15.13 -14.79
N LEU A 91 -3.42 -14.37 -14.60
CA LEU A 91 -3.40 -13.15 -13.77
C LEU A 91 -3.13 -13.46 -12.31
N GLU A 92 -3.71 -14.54 -11.77
CA GLU A 92 -3.43 -15.01 -10.41
C GLU A 92 -1.95 -15.39 -10.26
N GLN A 93 -1.37 -16.05 -11.27
CA GLN A 93 0.06 -16.36 -11.26
C GLN A 93 0.92 -15.09 -11.28
N TYR A 94 0.59 -14.12 -12.15
CA TYR A 94 1.31 -12.85 -12.18
C TYR A 94 1.22 -12.09 -10.86
N GLU A 95 0.09 -12.17 -10.15
CA GLU A 95 -0.08 -11.57 -8.83
C GLU A 95 0.92 -12.17 -7.83
N LYS A 96 1.01 -13.51 -7.75
CA LYS A 96 1.99 -14.22 -6.91
C LYS A 96 3.43 -13.87 -7.28
N ASP A 97 3.74 -13.84 -8.57
CA ASP A 97 5.08 -13.50 -9.05
C ASP A 97 5.46 -12.06 -8.68
N MET A 98 4.51 -11.12 -8.74
CA MET A 98 4.71 -9.73 -8.35
C MET A 98 4.91 -9.58 -6.83
N GLU A 99 4.13 -10.30 -6.02
CA GLU A 99 4.32 -10.34 -4.56
C GLU A 99 5.71 -10.87 -4.20
N GLU A 100 6.14 -11.97 -4.83
CA GLU A 100 7.46 -12.53 -4.61
C GLU A 100 8.57 -11.57 -5.06
N TYR A 101 8.40 -10.94 -6.22
CA TYR A 101 9.34 -9.93 -6.71
C TYR A 101 9.52 -8.79 -5.69
N HIS A 102 8.44 -8.26 -5.14
CA HIS A 102 8.50 -7.20 -4.13
C HIS A 102 9.18 -7.67 -2.84
N ALA A 103 8.93 -8.89 -2.39
CA ALA A 103 9.60 -9.47 -1.23
C ALA A 103 11.11 -9.61 -1.47
N ARG A 104 11.52 -10.08 -2.65
CA ARG A 104 12.94 -10.21 -3.03
C ARG A 104 13.63 -8.86 -3.13
N LEU A 105 12.97 -7.87 -3.74
CA LEU A 105 13.49 -6.52 -3.87
C LEU A 105 13.75 -5.88 -2.50
N SER A 106 12.80 -6.00 -1.56
CA SER A 106 12.97 -5.47 -0.20
C SER A 106 14.14 -6.12 0.54
N ARG A 107 14.33 -7.44 0.40
CA ARG A 107 15.50 -8.14 0.97
C ARG A 107 16.81 -7.62 0.38
N TRP A 108 16.85 -7.42 -0.93
CA TRP A 108 18.04 -6.92 -1.63
C TRP A 108 18.39 -5.46 -1.27
N GLU A 109 17.38 -4.62 -1.05
CA GLU A 109 17.58 -3.26 -0.55
C GLU A 109 18.13 -3.25 0.87
N ASN A 110 17.54 -4.06 1.77
CA ASN A 110 18.01 -4.16 3.15
C ASN A 110 19.45 -4.68 3.25
N ALA A 111 19.78 -5.74 2.50
CA ALA A 111 21.12 -6.29 2.48
C ALA A 111 22.16 -5.25 2.01
N ARG A 112 21.84 -4.49 0.96
CA ARG A 112 22.74 -3.43 0.47
C ARG A 112 22.91 -2.31 1.49
N GLU A 113 21.83 -1.91 2.16
CA GLU A 113 21.90 -0.87 3.18
C GLU A 113 22.68 -1.32 4.42
N ASP A 114 22.56 -2.60 4.80
CA ASP A 114 23.38 -3.19 5.86
C ASP A 114 24.87 -3.21 5.49
N GLU A 115 25.22 -3.60 4.27
CA GLU A 115 26.60 -3.55 3.76
C GLU A 115 27.13 -2.11 3.74
N ARG A 116 26.32 -1.16 3.24
CA ARG A 116 26.66 0.26 3.24
C ARG A 116 26.95 0.76 4.66
N ARG A 117 26.11 0.41 5.64
CA ARG A 117 26.30 0.78 7.05
C ARG A 117 27.57 0.17 7.65
N LYS A 118 27.87 -1.10 7.33
CA LYS A 118 29.11 -1.75 7.77
C LYS A 118 30.35 -1.04 7.25
N LEU A 119 30.40 -0.74 5.96
CA LEU A 119 31.54 -0.03 5.35
C LEU A 119 31.76 1.35 5.97
N LEU A 120 30.69 2.10 6.25
CA LEU A 120 30.79 3.40 6.93
C LEU A 120 31.32 3.28 8.36
N MET A 121 30.93 2.23 9.09
CA MET A 121 31.41 1.96 10.43
C MET A 121 32.89 1.58 10.42
N GLU A 122 33.29 0.66 9.52
CA GLU A 122 34.69 0.24 9.34
C GLU A 122 35.60 1.40 8.95
N GLU A 123 35.15 2.28 8.04
CA GLU A 123 35.92 3.47 7.65
C GLU A 123 36.07 4.46 8.82
N ALA A 124 35.01 4.66 9.61
CA ALA A 124 35.03 5.51 10.79
C ALA A 124 35.98 4.97 11.88
N GLU A 125 35.93 3.66 12.14
CA GLU A 125 36.83 2.99 13.09
C GLU A 125 38.29 3.08 12.65
N HIS A 126 38.58 2.82 11.37
CA HIS A 126 39.93 2.92 10.83
C HIS A 126 40.50 4.35 10.93
N LYS A 127 39.67 5.37 10.63
CA LYS A 127 40.03 6.79 10.81
C LYS A 127 40.31 7.10 12.27
N GLN A 128 39.47 6.64 13.19
CA GLN A 128 39.66 6.86 14.62
C GLN A 128 40.95 6.20 15.13
N GLN A 129 41.23 4.95 14.74
CA GLN A 129 42.47 4.26 15.11
C GLN A 129 43.71 4.97 14.56
N SER A 130 43.67 5.38 13.30
CA SER A 130 44.75 6.17 12.66
C SER A 130 45.01 7.48 13.41
N ASP A 131 43.95 8.22 13.75
CA ASP A 131 44.05 9.47 14.50
C ASP A 131 44.63 9.26 15.91
N VAL A 132 44.21 8.20 16.61
CA VAL A 132 44.76 7.83 17.92
C VAL A 132 46.25 7.48 17.80
N TRP A 133 46.64 6.69 16.81
CA TRP A 133 48.03 6.32 16.58
C TRP A 133 48.91 7.54 16.25
N MET A 134 48.43 8.45 15.39
CA MET A 134 49.11 9.71 15.11
C MET A 134 49.29 10.58 16.36
N ARG A 135 48.27 10.68 17.21
CA ARG A 135 48.35 11.42 18.49
C ARG A 135 49.40 10.81 19.42
N LEU A 136 49.45 9.49 19.53
CA LEU A 136 50.46 8.80 20.36
C LEU A 136 51.88 9.00 19.81
N LYS A 137 52.06 8.89 18.50
CA LYS A 137 53.36 9.15 17.85
C LYS A 137 53.84 10.58 18.11
N LYS A 138 52.96 11.58 17.99
CA LYS A 138 53.28 12.99 18.27
C LYS A 138 53.65 13.24 19.74
N LYS A 139 53.00 12.55 20.69
CA LYS A 139 53.40 12.64 22.11
C LYS A 139 54.79 12.06 22.34
N ARG A 140 55.09 10.91 21.73
CA ARG A 140 56.41 10.26 21.83
C ARG A 140 57.52 11.13 21.23
N THR A 141 57.31 11.71 20.05
CA THR A 141 58.33 12.59 19.42
C THR A 141 58.60 13.82 20.27
N LYS A 142 57.56 14.47 20.82
CA LYS A 142 57.73 15.60 21.74
C LYS A 142 58.53 15.24 22.99
N LEU A 143 58.31 14.06 23.55
CA LEU A 143 59.10 13.59 24.69
C LEU A 143 60.56 13.40 24.29
N VAL A 144 60.84 12.76 23.15
CA VAL A 144 62.23 12.58 22.66
C VAL A 144 62.91 13.92 22.37
N GLU A 145 62.22 14.85 21.70
CA GLU A 145 62.72 16.21 21.44
C GLU A 145 63.07 16.94 22.75
N ASN A 146 62.23 16.81 23.77
CA ASN A 146 62.46 17.43 25.08
C ASN A 146 63.64 16.81 25.84
N TRP A 147 63.98 15.55 25.60
CA TRP A 147 65.14 14.89 26.21
C TRP A 147 66.45 15.23 25.49
N ASN A 148 66.39 15.44 24.18
CA ASN A 148 67.55 15.85 23.38
C ASN A 148 67.87 17.35 23.48
N ALA A 149 67.01 18.13 24.14
CA ALA A 149 67.19 19.56 24.40
C ALA A 149 67.83 19.87 25.77
N TRP A 150 68.21 18.82 26.50
CA TRP A 150 69.01 18.85 27.73
C TRP A 150 70.40 18.27 27.44
#